data_AF-A0A2H1W210-F1
#
_entry.id   AF-A0A2H1W210-F1
#
_cell.length_a   1.000
_cell.length_b   1.000
_cell.length_c   1.000
_cell.angle_alpha   90.00
_cell.angle_beta   90.00
_cell.angle_gamma   90.00
#
_symmetry.space_group_name_H-M   'P 1'
#
loop_
_entity.id
_entity.type
_entity.pdbx_description
1 polymer ?
#
loop_
_entity_poly.entity_id
_entity_poly.type
_entity_poly.pdbx_seq_one_letter_code
_entity_poly.pdbx_strand_id
1 'polypeptide(L)'
;MINPCTVAGLLLAIIAVVAAASYDRERLEIAKQILEEVPLTDGHNDLPWNIRKFLRNQINEFELNTDLTVVEPWSISKYSHTDLPRLKTGMVGA
;
A
#
# COMPACT_ATOMS: atom_id res chain seq x y z
N MET A 1 14.52 35.44 -23.48
CA MET A 1 14.94 36.00 -22.18
C MET A 1 13.87 35.62 -21.18
N ILE A 2 14.16 34.73 -20.22
CA ILE A 2 13.18 34.33 -19.21
C ILE A 2 13.07 35.47 -18.20
N ASN A 3 11.86 35.98 -18.01
CA ASN A 3 11.55 37.10 -17.15
C ASN A 3 11.71 36.70 -15.66
N PRO A 4 12.41 37.49 -14.83
CA PRO A 4 12.73 37.15 -13.43
C PRO A 4 11.51 36.73 -12.59
N CYS A 5 10.33 37.33 -12.84
CA CYS A 5 9.08 36.93 -12.17
C CYS A 5 8.66 35.48 -12.47
N THR A 6 8.90 34.97 -13.67
CA THR A 6 8.54 33.57 -14.01
C THR A 6 9.46 32.58 -13.33
N VAL A 7 10.75 32.91 -13.17
CA VAL A 7 11.71 32.11 -12.42
C VAL A 7 11.35 32.08 -10.94
N ALA A 8 11.00 33.23 -10.36
CA ALA A 8 10.58 33.33 -8.96
C ALA A 8 9.27 32.57 -8.69
N GLY A 9 8.29 32.68 -9.59
CA GLY A 9 7.02 31.93 -9.48
C GLY A 9 7.21 30.42 -9.57
N LEU A 10 8.05 29.95 -10.50
CA LEU A 10 8.37 28.53 -10.64
C LEU A 10 9.12 28.00 -9.39
N LEU A 11 10.07 28.77 -8.87
CA LEU A 11 10.81 28.40 -7.66
C LEU A 11 9.89 28.28 -6.44
N LEU A 12 8.97 29.23 -6.26
CA LEU A 12 7.98 29.18 -5.18
C LEU A 12 7.07 27.96 -5.30
N ALA A 13 6.61 27.64 -6.50
CA ALA A 13 5.80 26.45 -6.75
C ALA A 13 6.56 25.15 -6.42
N ILE A 14 7.83 25.06 -6.80
CA ILE A 14 8.69 23.91 -6.46
C ILE A 14 8.86 23.80 -4.94
N ILE A 15 9.14 24.91 -4.25
CA ILE A 15 9.27 24.91 -2.77
C ILE A 15 7.97 24.44 -2.11
N ALA A 16 6.82 24.93 -2.57
CA ALA A 16 5.53 24.52 -2.03
C ALA A 16 5.27 23.02 -2.22
N VAL A 17 5.57 22.46 -3.40
CA VAL A 17 5.42 21.02 -3.69
C VAL A 17 6.37 20.19 -2.81
N VAL A 18 7.63 20.61 -2.65
CA VAL A 18 8.61 19.90 -1.81
C VAL A 18 8.21 19.94 -0.34
N ALA A 19 7.70 21.08 0.15
CA ALA A 19 7.22 21.22 1.51
C ALA A 19 6.02 20.30 1.79
N ALA A 20 5.03 20.26 0.88
CA ALA A 20 3.88 19.36 0.99
C ALA A 20 4.31 17.88 0.98
N ALA A 21 5.20 17.49 0.08
CA ALA A 21 5.70 16.11 0.02
C ALA A 21 6.49 15.72 1.29
N SER A 22 7.21 16.66 1.90
CA SER A 22 7.94 16.43 3.15
C SER A 22 6.97 16.22 4.32
N TYR A 23 5.90 17.01 4.37
CA TYR A 23 4.85 16.89 5.37
C TYR A 23 4.11 15.56 5.31
N ASP A 24 3.77 15.08 4.11
CA ASP A 24 3.10 13.79 3.94
C ASP A 24 4.01 12.63 4.36
N ARG A 25 5.32 12.71 4.09
CA ARG A 25 6.31 11.73 4.56
C ARG A 25 6.39 11.70 6.09
N GLU A 26 6.46 12.86 6.74
CA GLU A 26 6.49 12.94 8.20
C GLU A 26 5.26 12.28 8.83
N ARG A 27 4.07 12.56 8.29
CA ARG A 27 2.82 11.92 8.76
C ARG A 27 2.81 10.42 8.54
N LEU A 28 3.34 9.94 7.41
CA LEU A 28 3.45 8.51 7.14
C LEU A 28 4.40 7.82 8.13
N GLU A 29 5.53 8.44 8.46
CA GLU A 29 6.46 7.90 9.45
C GLU A 29 5.86 7.86 10.85
N ILE A 30 5.11 8.89 11.26
CA ILE A 30 4.35 8.87 12.52
C ILE A 30 3.32 7.73 12.52
N ALA A 31 2.58 7.55 11.41
CA ALA A 31 1.61 6.47 11.30
C ALA A 31 2.28 5.09 11.43
N LYS A 32 3.43 4.89 10.80
CA LYS A 32 4.21 3.65 10.94
C LYS A 32 4.67 3.44 12.38
N GLN A 33 5.24 4.44 13.03
CA GLN A 33 5.67 4.34 14.44
C GLN A 33 4.52 3.87 15.35
N ILE A 34 3.32 4.42 15.16
CA ILE A 34 2.13 4.00 15.91
C ILE A 34 1.80 2.52 15.61
N LEU A 35 1.83 2.11 14.34
CA LEU A 35 1.52 0.74 13.94
C LEU A 35 2.59 -0.28 14.35
N GLU A 36 3.82 0.15 14.64
CA GLU A 36 4.87 -0.72 15.20
C GLU A 36 4.53 -1.09 16.65
N GLU A 37 3.96 -0.16 17.41
CA GLU A 37 3.53 -0.39 18.80
C GLU A 37 2.16 -1.06 18.89
N VAL A 38 1.23 -0.65 18.03
CA VAL A 38 -0.16 -1.12 18.01
C VAL A 38 -0.54 -1.53 16.59
N PRO A 39 -0.26 -2.79 16.20
CA PRO A 39 -0.59 -3.28 14.87
C PRO A 39 -2.07 -3.16 14.53
N LEU A 40 -2.38 -2.92 13.25
CA LEU A 40 -3.75 -2.76 12.77
C LEU A 40 -4.52 -4.08 12.93
N THR A 41 -5.75 -4.01 13.46
CA THR A 41 -6.70 -5.12 13.49
C THR A 41 -7.78 -4.89 12.44
N ASP A 42 -7.83 -5.75 11.43
CA ASP A 42 -8.84 -5.73 10.37
C ASP A 42 -10.03 -6.63 10.72
N GLY A 43 -11.23 -6.05 10.74
CA GLY A 43 -12.44 -6.77 11.12
C GLY A 43 -13.08 -7.59 9.99
N HIS A 44 -12.63 -7.44 8.74
CA HIS A 44 -13.32 -8.01 7.58
C HIS A 44 -12.42 -8.17 6.35
N ASN A 45 -11.78 -9.33 6.24
CA ASN A 45 -10.96 -9.69 5.08
C ASN A 45 -11.61 -10.81 4.24
N ASP A 46 -11.89 -10.52 2.97
CA ASP A 46 -12.55 -11.44 2.03
C ASP A 46 -11.61 -12.46 1.34
N LEU A 47 -10.37 -12.60 1.79
CA LEU A 47 -9.45 -13.63 1.29
C LEU A 47 -10.06 -15.05 1.24
N PRO A 48 -10.85 -15.52 2.23
CA PRO A 48 -11.49 -16.83 2.16
C PRO A 48 -12.43 -16.98 0.95
N TRP A 49 -13.12 -15.91 0.54
CA TRP A 49 -13.97 -15.93 -0.65
C TRP A 49 -13.15 -16.11 -1.93
N ASN A 50 -12.00 -15.43 -2.03
CA ASN A 50 -11.09 -15.59 -3.16
C ASN A 50 -10.50 -17.01 -3.22
N ILE A 51 -10.09 -17.57 -2.08
CA ILE A 51 -9.61 -18.96 -1.97
C ILE A 51 -10.69 -19.94 -2.45
N ARG A 52 -11.94 -19.75 -2.03
CA ARG A 52 -13.06 -20.56 -2.52
C ARG A 52 -13.25 -20.46 -4.03
N LYS A 53 -13.17 -19.24 -4.57
CA LYS A 53 -13.41 -18.97 -5.99
C LYS A 53 -12.31 -19.51 -6.90
N PHE A 54 -11.05 -19.28 -6.55
CA PHE A 54 -9.90 -19.61 -7.38
C PHE A 54 -9.38 -21.01 -7.15
N LEU A 55 -9.31 -21.44 -5.89
CA LEU A 55 -8.67 -22.70 -5.51
C LEU A 55 -9.66 -23.79 -5.13
N ARG A 56 -10.97 -23.49 -5.10
CA ARG A 56 -12.00 -24.43 -4.60
C ARG A 56 -11.65 -24.96 -3.20
N ASN A 57 -11.07 -24.10 -2.35
CA ASN A 57 -10.57 -24.43 -1.01
C ASN A 57 -9.41 -25.45 -0.96
N GLN A 58 -8.72 -25.74 -2.08
CA GLN A 58 -7.55 -26.61 -2.12
C GLN A 58 -6.28 -25.76 -1.90
N ILE A 59 -5.80 -25.70 -0.66
CA ILE A 59 -4.71 -24.78 -0.26
C ILE A 59 -3.33 -25.43 -0.16
N ASN A 60 -3.22 -26.74 -0.43
CA ASN A 60 -1.97 -27.48 -0.25
C ASN A 60 -0.80 -26.91 -1.08
N GLU A 61 -1.12 -26.34 -2.25
CA GLU A 61 -0.16 -25.73 -3.18
C GLU A 61 -0.29 -24.19 -3.21
N PHE A 62 -1.07 -23.60 -2.28
CA PHE A 62 -1.29 -22.16 -2.26
C PHE A 62 -0.26 -21.44 -1.39
N GLU A 63 0.56 -20.62 -2.03
CA GLU A 63 1.61 -19.86 -1.36
C GLU A 63 1.17 -18.42 -1.04
N LEU A 64 0.46 -18.22 0.07
CA LEU A 64 0.06 -16.88 0.55
C LEU A 64 1.25 -15.98 0.92
N ASN A 65 2.46 -16.54 1.05
CA ASN A 65 3.69 -15.81 1.36
C ASN A 65 4.41 -15.23 0.12
N THR A 66 3.77 -15.28 -1.04
CA THR A 66 4.29 -14.70 -2.28
C THR A 66 3.56 -13.41 -2.64
N ASP A 67 4.11 -12.64 -3.58
CA ASP A 67 3.43 -11.47 -4.11
C ASP A 67 2.34 -11.89 -5.10
N LEU A 68 1.09 -11.87 -4.65
CA LEU A 68 -0.05 -12.26 -5.47
C LEU A 68 -0.41 -11.21 -6.53
N THR A 69 0.23 -10.03 -6.55
CA THR A 69 0.01 -9.06 -7.64
C THR A 69 0.59 -9.51 -8.97
N VAL A 70 1.47 -10.52 -8.97
CA VAL A 70 2.12 -11.06 -10.18
C VAL A 70 1.71 -12.50 -10.52
N VAL A 71 0.83 -13.11 -9.72
CA VAL A 71 0.42 -14.52 -9.88
C VAL A 71 -1.02 -14.58 -10.38
N GLU A 72 -1.28 -15.21 -11.53
CA GLU A 72 -2.65 -15.47 -12.00
C GLU A 72 -3.31 -16.61 -11.20
N PRO A 73 -4.64 -16.55 -10.93
CA PRO A 73 -5.61 -15.53 -11.35
C PRO A 73 -5.69 -14.32 -10.40
N TRP A 74 -4.83 -14.25 -9.38
CA TRP A 74 -4.87 -13.22 -8.35
C TRP A 74 -4.52 -11.83 -8.88
N SER A 75 -3.48 -11.72 -9.71
CA SER A 75 -2.97 -10.49 -10.32
C SER A 75 -4.01 -9.73 -11.17
N ILE A 76 -4.88 -10.47 -11.85
CA ILE A 76 -5.94 -9.92 -12.72
C ILE A 76 -7.27 -9.70 -12.01
N SER A 77 -7.39 -10.20 -10.77
CA SER A 77 -8.63 -10.10 -9.99
C SER A 77 -8.72 -8.76 -9.26
N LYS A 78 -9.76 -7.98 -9.56
CA LYS A 78 -10.10 -6.74 -8.82
C LYS A 78 -10.50 -6.96 -7.35
N TYR A 79 -10.60 -8.20 -6.91
CA TYR A 79 -10.96 -8.57 -5.54
C TYR A 79 -9.77 -9.14 -4.76
N SER A 80 -8.61 -9.29 -5.40
CA SER A 80 -7.40 -9.81 -4.76
C SER A 80 -6.60 -8.66 -4.15
N HIS A 81 -6.70 -8.51 -2.82
CA HIS A 81 -6.00 -7.46 -2.08
C HIS A 81 -5.08 -8.01 -0.99
N THR A 82 -5.15 -9.30 -0.67
CA THR A 82 -4.53 -9.87 0.52
C THR A 82 -3.46 -10.91 0.15
N ASP A 83 -2.22 -10.67 0.58
CA ASP A 83 -1.14 -11.67 0.73
C ASP A 83 -0.25 -11.29 1.91
N LEU A 84 0.59 -12.23 2.40
CA LEU A 84 1.41 -11.96 3.59
C LEU A 84 2.43 -10.82 3.37
N PRO A 85 3.10 -10.68 2.21
CA PRO A 85 3.96 -9.52 1.96
C PRO A 85 3.24 -8.17 2.12
N ARG A 86 2.03 -8.03 1.54
CA ARG A 86 1.24 -6.79 1.69
C ARG A 86 0.71 -6.60 3.11
N LEU A 87 0.26 -7.65 3.79
CA LEU A 87 -0.19 -7.56 5.19
C LEU A 87 0.93 -7.10 6.12
N LYS A 88 2.15 -7.64 5.96
CA LYS A 88 3.33 -7.20 6.71
C LYS A 88 3.71 -5.76 6.39
N THR A 89 3.71 -5.39 5.11
CA THR A 89 4.00 -4.01 4.68
C THR A 89 2.98 -3.01 5.22
N GLY A 90 1.71 -3.42 5.30
CA GLY A 90 0.62 -2.64 5.87
C GLY A 90 0.49 -2.74 7.40
N MET A 91 1.35 -3.50 8.07
CA MET A 91 1.42 -3.63 9.52
C MET A 91 0.11 -4.11 10.16
N VAL A 92 -0.56 -5.06 9.49
CA VAL A 92 -1.77 -5.73 9.98
C VAL A 92 -1.37 -6.87 10.91
N GLY A 93 -1.85 -6.81 12.16
CA GLY A 93 -1.55 -7.79 13.20
C GLY A 93 -2.63 -8.84 13.44
N ALA A 94 -3.89 -8.54 13.11
CA ALA A 94 -5.03 -9.42 13.29
C ALA A 94 -6.11 -9.16 12.23
#